data_AF-A0A4Z1SXS9-F1
#
_entry.id   AF-A0A4Z1SXS9-F1
#
_cell.length_a   1.000
_cell.length_b   1.000
_cell.length_c   1.000
_cell.angle_alpha   90.00
_cell.angle_beta   90.00
_cell.angle_gamma   90.00
#
_symmetry.space_group_name_H-M   'P 1'
#
loop_
_entity.id
_entity.type
_entity.pdbx_description
1 polymer ?
#
loop_
_entity_poly.entity_id
_entity_poly.type
_entity_poly.pdbx_seq_one_letter_code
_entity_poly.pdbx_strand_id
1 'polypeptide(L)'
;MTALMHAVGGGHEECVGLLLLERDLKDGEGRTAAEHAVDEKMRRVLMHQPTLPRLPDSLSGYHLTAVLGEGTFGVVYAAHKSGWNVAVKVVNLGGYSEEGREKLRKEVEILLSLNHPNVLRCLETGEDSLENTFALVTELCCGDLRDEMKERRRAGRPYTDREVWKTIREVAAALAYLHEKRIVHRDLKPANILVASDGKCVLADFGLAKVLEDSSRMSTILGTLLYMAPEIHQGENYNKSVDVWALGVVGYEMCTGMRPFSTVPAILERGPPAIENRDGGLVTLIFRMLSKDPKDRPAAREVLEEAERHQ
;
A
#
# COMPACT_ATOMS: atom_id res chain seq x y z
N MET A 1 -20.94 -4.87 27.38
CA MET A 1 -20.42 -3.69 26.68
C MET A 1 -19.47 -4.20 25.61
N THR A 2 -19.63 -3.80 24.35
CA THR A 2 -18.84 -4.33 23.22
C THR A 2 -17.51 -3.58 23.05
N ALA A 3 -16.62 -4.06 22.17
CA ALA A 3 -15.35 -3.39 21.88
C ALA A 3 -15.58 -1.99 21.28
N LEU A 4 -16.59 -1.86 20.42
CA LEU A 4 -17.03 -0.58 19.87
C LEU A 4 -17.53 0.36 20.96
N MET A 5 -18.37 -0.11 21.89
CA MET A 5 -18.87 0.73 23.00
C MET A 5 -17.73 1.25 23.87
N HIS A 6 -16.69 0.42 24.11
CA HIS A 6 -15.50 0.85 24.84
C HIS A 6 -14.67 1.86 24.03
N ALA A 7 -14.43 1.60 22.75
CA ALA A 7 -13.72 2.52 21.86
C ALA A 7 -14.43 3.88 21.76
N VAL A 8 -15.76 3.84 21.65
CA VAL A 8 -16.62 5.01 21.55
C VAL A 8 -16.67 5.81 22.85
N GLY A 9 -16.81 5.13 23.99
CA GLY A 9 -16.77 5.76 25.32
C GLY A 9 -15.39 6.32 25.70
N GLY A 10 -14.32 5.79 25.10
CA GLY A 10 -12.94 6.23 25.31
C GLY A 10 -12.44 7.31 24.33
N GLY A 11 -13.26 7.73 23.36
CA GLY A 11 -12.83 8.71 22.34
C GLY A 11 -11.84 8.15 21.30
N HIS A 12 -11.75 6.84 21.13
CA HIS A 12 -10.83 6.19 20.19
C HIS A 12 -11.40 6.18 18.76
N GLU A 13 -11.46 7.35 18.13
CA GLU A 13 -12.07 7.56 16.80
C GLU A 13 -11.58 6.55 15.74
N GLU A 14 -10.29 6.23 15.74
CA GLU A 14 -9.65 5.32 14.78
C GLU A 14 -10.20 3.89 14.84
N CYS A 15 -10.67 3.46 16.01
CA CYS A 15 -11.24 2.12 16.21
C CYS A 15 -12.73 2.05 15.84
N VAL A 16 -13.43 3.18 15.81
CA VAL A 16 -14.89 3.23 15.59
C VAL A 16 -15.27 2.66 14.23
N GLY A 17 -14.53 3.04 13.17
CA GLY A 17 -14.79 2.56 11.81
C GLY A 17 -14.61 1.04 11.65
N LEU A 18 -13.60 0.48 12.32
CA LEU A 18 -13.28 -0.96 12.23
C LEU A 18 -14.29 -1.85 12.97
N LEU A 19 -15.06 -1.28 13.90
CA LEU A 19 -15.97 -2.02 14.76
C LEU A 19 -17.45 -1.72 14.45
N LEU A 20 -17.76 -1.08 13.31
CA LEU A 20 -19.13 -0.69 12.94
C LEU A 20 -20.13 -1.84 12.88
N LEU A 21 -19.68 -3.10 12.75
CA LEU A 21 -20.55 -4.29 12.85
C LEU A 21 -21.19 -4.45 14.22
N GLU A 22 -20.57 -3.90 15.27
CA GLU A 22 -21.10 -3.92 16.62
C GLU A 22 -22.03 -2.72 16.90
N ARG A 23 -22.19 -1.79 15.94
CA ARG A 23 -22.92 -0.53 16.16
C ARG A 23 -24.33 -0.75 16.68
N ASP A 24 -25.02 -1.71 16.08
CA ASP A 24 -26.43 -1.98 16.35
C ASP A 24 -26.61 -2.99 17.49
N LEU A 25 -25.50 -3.55 18.04
CA LEU A 25 -25.53 -4.36 19.25
C LEU A 25 -25.89 -3.48 20.45
N LYS A 26 -26.62 -4.06 21.39
CA LYS A 26 -27.08 -3.39 22.60
C LYS A 26 -26.34 -3.91 23.83
N ASP A 27 -26.04 -3.01 24.77
CA ASP A 27 -25.52 -3.39 26.08
C ASP A 27 -26.63 -3.99 26.97
N GLY A 28 -26.28 -4.37 28.21
CA GLY A 28 -27.24 -4.91 29.18
C GLY A 28 -28.34 -3.93 29.60
N GLU A 29 -28.22 -2.65 29.25
CA GLU A 29 -29.20 -1.59 29.50
C GLU A 29 -29.98 -1.21 28.22
N GLY A 30 -29.75 -1.92 27.11
CA GLY A 30 -30.44 -1.70 25.85
C GLY A 30 -29.87 -0.59 24.97
N ARG A 31 -28.72 0.00 25.35
CA ARG A 31 -28.09 1.11 24.63
C ARG A 31 -27.14 0.61 23.53
N THR A 32 -27.17 1.32 22.41
CA THR A 32 -26.28 1.15 21.25
C THR A 32 -24.96 1.89 21.44
N ALA A 33 -23.96 1.61 20.60
CA ALA A 33 -22.70 2.34 20.65
C ALA A 33 -22.86 3.86 20.44
N ALA A 34 -23.86 4.30 19.65
CA ALA A 34 -24.12 5.73 19.43
C ALA A 34 -24.54 6.48 20.71
N GLU A 35 -25.14 5.78 21.67
CA GLU A 35 -25.56 6.32 22.96
C GLU A 35 -24.42 6.38 23.98
N HIS A 36 -23.30 5.69 23.69
CA HIS A 36 -22.05 5.77 24.44
C HIS A 36 -21.07 6.81 23.86
N ALA A 37 -21.41 7.47 22.75
CA ALA A 37 -20.52 8.43 22.08
C ALA A 37 -20.28 9.69 22.92
N VAL A 38 -19.01 9.96 23.19
CA VAL A 38 -18.55 11.11 23.99
C VAL A 38 -18.56 12.43 23.22
N ASP A 39 -18.63 12.37 21.88
CA ASP A 39 -18.74 13.55 21.03
C ASP A 39 -19.72 13.38 19.86
N GLU A 40 -20.15 14.52 19.31
CA GLU A 40 -21.14 14.60 18.24
C GLU A 40 -20.61 14.03 16.91
N LYS A 41 -19.29 14.05 16.67
CA LYS A 41 -18.67 13.56 15.44
C LYS A 41 -18.70 12.03 15.40
N MET A 42 -18.29 11.35 16.48
CA MET A 42 -18.39 9.88 16.63
C MET A 42 -19.85 9.44 16.60
N ARG A 43 -20.73 10.17 17.28
CA ARG A 43 -22.19 9.91 17.20
C ARG A 43 -22.69 10.03 15.76
N ARG A 44 -22.21 11.01 14.99
CA ARG A 44 -22.55 11.18 13.57
C ARG A 44 -22.01 10.05 12.71
N VAL A 45 -20.78 9.58 12.94
CA VAL A 45 -20.19 8.42 12.24
C VAL A 45 -20.99 7.14 12.51
N LEU A 46 -21.46 6.96 13.74
CA LEU A 46 -22.32 5.83 14.10
C LEU A 46 -23.70 5.99 13.43
N MET A 47 -24.30 7.17 13.47
CA MET A 47 -25.64 7.43 12.93
C MET A 47 -25.71 7.50 11.39
N HIS A 48 -24.66 7.98 10.71
CA HIS A 48 -24.60 7.96 9.25
C HIS A 48 -24.21 6.56 8.79
N GLN A 49 -25.12 5.88 8.10
CA GLN A 49 -24.75 4.72 7.30
C GLN A 49 -23.99 5.23 6.07
N PRO A 50 -22.67 5.02 5.94
CA PRO A 50 -22.06 5.14 4.63
C PRO A 50 -22.82 4.20 3.69
N THR A 51 -23.24 4.69 2.52
CA THR A 51 -23.75 3.84 1.46
C THR A 51 -22.58 3.01 0.94
N LEU A 52 -22.40 1.82 1.53
CA LEU A 52 -21.39 0.87 1.11
C LEU A 52 -21.89 0.16 -0.16
N PRO A 53 -21.03 -0.06 -1.16
CA PRO A 53 -21.44 -0.73 -2.38
C PRO A 53 -21.85 -2.17 -2.07
N ARG A 54 -22.75 -2.72 -2.87
CA ARG A 54 -22.96 -4.16 -2.88
C ARG A 54 -21.74 -4.82 -3.49
N LEU A 55 -21.24 -5.87 -2.83
CA LEU A 55 -20.21 -6.71 -3.40
C LEU A 55 -20.83 -7.71 -4.38
N PRO A 56 -20.06 -8.22 -5.36
CA PRO A 56 -20.49 -9.31 -6.23
C PRO A 56 -21.01 -10.51 -5.41
N ASP A 57 -21.99 -11.25 -5.95
CA ASP A 57 -22.63 -12.38 -5.25
C ASP A 57 -21.63 -13.43 -4.74
N SER A 58 -20.53 -13.65 -5.48
CA SER A 58 -19.44 -14.55 -5.07
C SER A 58 -18.75 -14.13 -3.77
N LEU A 59 -18.86 -12.85 -3.38
CA LEU A 59 -18.31 -12.26 -2.18
C LEU A 59 -19.40 -11.92 -1.13
N SER A 60 -20.62 -12.43 -1.27
CA SER A 60 -21.75 -12.17 -0.34
C SER A 60 -21.47 -12.50 1.13
N GLY A 61 -20.47 -13.33 1.44
CA GLY A 61 -20.02 -13.59 2.81
C GLY A 61 -19.21 -12.46 3.46
N TYR A 62 -18.76 -11.47 2.69
CA TYR A 62 -18.00 -10.32 3.18
C TYR A 62 -18.91 -9.14 3.49
N HIS A 63 -18.83 -8.64 4.71
CA HIS A 63 -19.63 -7.50 5.17
C HIS A 63 -18.74 -6.27 5.26
N LEU A 64 -18.95 -5.31 4.36
CA LEU A 64 -18.23 -4.04 4.38
C LEU A 64 -18.58 -3.26 5.67
N THR A 65 -17.58 -2.58 6.23
CA THR A 65 -17.69 -1.91 7.53
C THR A 65 -17.34 -0.43 7.46
N ALA A 66 -16.23 -0.07 6.81
CA ALA A 66 -15.77 1.30 6.68
C ALA A 66 -14.97 1.51 5.39
N VAL A 67 -14.83 2.77 4.96
CA VAL A 67 -13.88 3.16 3.92
C VAL A 67 -12.51 3.33 4.56
N LEU A 68 -11.50 2.63 4.03
CA LEU A 68 -10.10 2.75 4.45
C LEU A 68 -9.34 3.78 3.62
N GLY A 69 -9.69 3.92 2.35
CA GLY A 69 -9.07 4.89 1.46
C GLY A 69 -9.68 4.89 0.07
N GLU A 70 -9.46 5.96 -0.66
CA GLU A 70 -9.86 6.10 -2.06
C GLU A 70 -8.60 6.33 -2.89
N GLY A 71 -8.35 5.42 -3.84
CA GLY A 71 -7.22 5.48 -4.76
C GLY A 71 -7.68 5.70 -6.20
N THR A 72 -6.71 5.91 -7.09
CA THR A 72 -6.95 6.10 -8.54
C THR A 72 -7.77 4.98 -9.19
N PHE A 73 -7.68 3.79 -8.60
CA PHE A 73 -8.24 2.55 -9.15
C PHE A 73 -9.51 2.09 -8.45
N GLY A 74 -9.99 2.80 -7.43
CA GLY A 74 -11.17 2.40 -6.69
C GLY A 74 -11.08 2.71 -5.20
N VAL A 75 -12.13 2.31 -4.49
CA VAL A 75 -12.27 2.54 -3.05
C VAL A 75 -11.92 1.25 -2.31
N VAL A 76 -11.11 1.38 -1.26
CA VAL A 76 -10.73 0.29 -0.36
C VAL A 76 -11.61 0.37 0.89
N TYR A 77 -12.24 -0.74 1.23
CA TYR A 77 -13.11 -0.87 2.38
C TYR A 77 -12.55 -1.88 3.38
N ALA A 78 -12.73 -1.64 4.67
CA ALA A 78 -12.61 -2.69 5.67
C ALA A 78 -13.84 -3.59 5.58
N ALA A 79 -13.65 -4.90 5.67
CA ALA A 79 -14.74 -5.86 5.69
C ALA A 79 -14.47 -6.98 6.69
N HIS A 80 -15.54 -7.72 7.01
CA HIS A 80 -15.49 -8.84 7.93
C HIS A 80 -16.14 -10.08 7.34
N LYS A 81 -15.51 -11.23 7.53
CA LYS A 81 -16.06 -12.55 7.19
C LYS A 81 -15.68 -13.55 8.27
N SER A 82 -16.68 -14.14 8.93
CA SER A 82 -16.51 -15.27 9.86
C SER A 82 -15.45 -15.07 10.96
N GLY A 83 -15.36 -13.88 11.56
CA GLY A 83 -14.39 -13.57 12.62
C GLY A 83 -13.08 -12.95 12.13
N TRP A 84 -12.92 -12.77 10.82
CA TRP A 84 -11.70 -12.25 10.21
C TRP A 84 -11.94 -10.88 9.58
N ASN A 85 -11.03 -9.94 9.87
CA ASN A 85 -11.00 -8.63 9.22
C ASN A 85 -10.14 -8.70 7.95
N VAL A 86 -10.65 -8.13 6.87
CA VAL A 86 -10.02 -8.07 5.56
C VAL A 86 -10.15 -6.67 4.97
N ALA A 87 -9.37 -6.39 3.92
CA ALA A 87 -9.61 -5.23 3.08
C ALA A 87 -10.24 -5.68 1.75
N VAL A 88 -11.19 -4.89 1.24
CA VAL A 88 -11.87 -5.13 -0.04
C VAL A 88 -11.71 -3.91 -0.91
N LYS A 89 -10.93 -4.03 -1.99
CA LYS A 89 -10.76 -2.98 -3.00
C LYS A 89 -11.82 -3.17 -4.08
N VAL A 90 -12.68 -2.17 -4.27
CA VAL A 90 -13.76 -2.18 -5.26
C VAL A 90 -13.39 -1.23 -6.40
N VAL A 91 -13.30 -1.77 -7.61
CA VAL A 91 -12.92 -1.11 -8.85
C VAL A 91 -14.12 -1.04 -9.79
N ASN A 92 -14.39 0.15 -10.35
CA ASN A 92 -15.43 0.33 -11.36
C ASN A 92 -14.87 0.02 -12.76
N LEU A 93 -15.47 -0.97 -13.43
CA LEU A 93 -15.13 -1.45 -14.77
C LEU A 93 -15.92 -0.77 -15.91
N GLY A 94 -16.82 0.17 -15.61
CA GLY A 94 -17.70 0.81 -16.59
C GLY A 94 -16.96 1.59 -17.69
N GLY A 95 -15.71 1.97 -17.45
CA GLY A 95 -14.83 2.61 -18.45
C GLY A 95 -13.92 1.66 -19.22
N TYR A 96 -13.89 0.36 -18.90
CA TYR A 96 -12.95 -0.59 -19.48
C TYR A 96 -13.57 -1.36 -20.66
N SER A 97 -12.82 -1.49 -21.75
CA SER A 97 -13.16 -2.39 -22.85
C SER A 97 -13.12 -3.86 -22.39
N GLU A 98 -13.79 -4.75 -23.13
CA GLU A 98 -13.72 -6.19 -22.85
C GLU A 98 -12.28 -6.74 -22.88
N GLU A 99 -11.43 -6.18 -23.75
CA GLU A 99 -10.00 -6.52 -23.76
C GLU A 99 -9.29 -6.06 -22.48
N GLY A 100 -9.62 -4.87 -21.98
CA GLY A 100 -9.10 -4.35 -20.70
C GLY A 100 -9.54 -5.20 -19.51
N ARG A 101 -10.81 -5.63 -19.50
CA ARG A 101 -11.35 -6.53 -18.47
C ARG A 101 -10.68 -7.90 -18.50
N GLU A 102 -10.44 -8.46 -19.68
CA GLU A 102 -9.74 -9.73 -19.83
C GLU A 102 -8.29 -9.67 -19.35
N LYS A 103 -7.58 -8.56 -19.63
CA LYS A 103 -6.24 -8.31 -19.07
C LYS A 103 -6.30 -8.24 -17.54
N LEU A 104 -7.32 -7.60 -16.98
CA LEU A 104 -7.48 -7.48 -15.52
C LEU A 104 -7.67 -8.85 -14.87
N ARG A 105 -8.52 -9.70 -15.44
CA ARG A 105 -8.74 -11.07 -14.95
C ARG A 105 -7.44 -11.88 -14.92
N LYS A 106 -6.63 -11.79 -15.98
CA LYS A 106 -5.32 -12.48 -16.04
C LYS A 106 -4.32 -11.97 -14.99
N GLU A 107 -4.26 -10.65 -14.77
CA GLU A 107 -3.41 -10.11 -13.71
C GLU A 107 -3.91 -10.55 -12.32
N VAL A 108 -5.22 -10.61 -12.11
CA VAL A 108 -5.82 -11.09 -10.86
C VAL A 108 -5.47 -12.56 -10.59
N GLU A 109 -5.49 -13.42 -11.61
CA GLU A 109 -5.04 -14.81 -11.46
C GLU A 109 -3.58 -14.88 -10.99
N ILE A 110 -2.72 -13.98 -11.50
CA ILE A 110 -1.35 -13.84 -11.02
C ILE A 110 -1.36 -13.42 -9.55
N LEU A 111 -2.12 -12.38 -9.16
CA LEU A 111 -2.22 -11.92 -7.76
C LEU A 111 -2.62 -13.04 -6.79
N LEU A 112 -3.63 -13.84 -7.16
CA LEU A 112 -4.12 -14.98 -6.35
C LEU A 112 -3.06 -16.08 -6.19
N SER A 113 -2.16 -16.23 -7.16
CA SER A 113 -1.09 -17.24 -7.11
C SER A 113 0.09 -16.85 -6.20
N LEU A 114 0.16 -15.60 -5.73
CA LEU A 114 1.30 -15.12 -4.97
C LEU A 114 1.15 -15.39 -3.48
N ASN A 115 2.21 -15.93 -2.89
CA ASN A 115 2.29 -16.23 -1.48
C ASN A 115 3.70 -15.96 -0.96
N HIS A 116 3.88 -14.81 -0.31
CA HIS A 116 5.14 -14.40 0.30
C HIS A 116 4.86 -13.47 1.49
N PRO A 117 5.58 -13.57 2.63
CA PRO A 117 5.29 -12.79 3.84
C PRO A 117 5.37 -11.26 3.67
N ASN A 118 6.09 -10.77 2.66
CA ASN A 118 6.22 -9.34 2.36
C ASN A 118 5.46 -8.92 1.09
N VAL A 119 4.57 -9.75 0.55
CA VAL A 119 3.70 -9.41 -0.59
C VAL A 119 2.25 -9.49 -0.14
N LEU A 120 1.44 -8.48 -0.44
CA LEU A 120 0.05 -8.43 0.01
C LEU A 120 -0.71 -9.63 -0.53
N ARG A 121 -1.25 -10.44 0.37
CA ARG A 121 -1.97 -11.64 0.01
C ARG A 121 -3.37 -11.29 -0.50
N CYS A 122 -3.61 -11.62 -1.76
CA CYS A 122 -4.96 -11.68 -2.31
C CYS A 122 -5.62 -12.99 -1.84
N LEU A 123 -6.80 -12.87 -1.24
CA LEU A 123 -7.54 -13.98 -0.66
C LEU A 123 -8.59 -14.50 -1.63
N GLU A 124 -9.43 -13.60 -2.14
CA GLU A 124 -10.56 -13.90 -3.00
C GLU A 124 -10.83 -12.72 -3.95
N THR A 125 -11.50 -12.98 -5.06
CA THR A 125 -11.96 -11.94 -5.99
C THR A 125 -13.39 -12.18 -6.43
N GLY A 126 -14.07 -11.12 -6.83
CA GLY A 126 -15.40 -11.19 -7.40
C GLY A 126 -15.57 -10.17 -8.51
N GLU A 127 -16.40 -10.50 -9.49
CA GLU A 127 -16.81 -9.57 -10.55
C GLU A 127 -18.32 -9.60 -10.67
N ASP A 128 -18.91 -8.42 -10.76
CA ASP A 128 -20.32 -8.24 -11.09
C ASP A 128 -20.39 -7.57 -12.47
N SER A 129 -20.83 -8.34 -13.48
CA SER A 129 -20.94 -7.85 -14.85
C SER A 129 -22.11 -6.89 -15.06
N LEU A 130 -23.15 -6.93 -14.20
CA LEU A 130 -24.31 -6.03 -14.30
C LEU A 130 -23.94 -4.65 -13.77
N GLU A 131 -23.30 -4.61 -12.61
CA GLU A 131 -22.84 -3.38 -11.96
C GLU A 131 -21.46 -2.92 -12.45
N ASN A 132 -20.88 -3.63 -13.43
CA ASN A 132 -19.53 -3.41 -13.96
C ASN A 132 -18.51 -3.18 -12.84
N THR A 133 -18.49 -4.06 -11.84
CA THR A 133 -17.68 -3.88 -10.63
C THR A 133 -16.77 -5.07 -10.42
N PHE A 134 -15.53 -4.80 -10.06
CA PHE A 134 -14.54 -5.82 -9.68
C PHE A 134 -14.11 -5.61 -8.24
N ALA A 135 -14.03 -6.67 -7.46
CA ALA A 135 -13.67 -6.63 -6.06
C ALA A 135 -12.49 -7.57 -5.77
N LEU A 136 -11.47 -7.04 -5.09
CA LEU A 136 -10.28 -7.76 -4.64
C LEU A 136 -10.29 -7.81 -3.11
N VAL A 137 -10.31 -9.01 -2.53
CA VAL A 137 -10.22 -9.21 -1.08
C VAL A 137 -8.78 -9.52 -0.71
N THR A 138 -8.23 -8.79 0.26
CA THR A 138 -6.87 -8.99 0.76
C THR A 138 -6.84 -9.07 2.28
N GLU A 139 -5.69 -9.46 2.83
CA GLU A 139 -5.41 -9.25 4.25
C GLU A 139 -5.51 -7.76 4.61
N LEU A 140 -5.94 -7.47 5.84
CA LEU A 140 -6.02 -6.11 6.36
C LEU A 140 -4.67 -5.68 6.96
N CYS A 141 -4.15 -4.54 6.53
CA CYS A 141 -2.96 -3.91 7.10
C CYS A 141 -3.34 -2.70 7.98
N CYS A 142 -2.43 -2.30 8.88
CA CYS A 142 -2.64 -1.23 9.84
C CYS A 142 -2.44 0.18 9.26
N GLY A 143 -1.85 0.29 8.08
CA GLY A 143 -1.53 1.56 7.42
C GLY A 143 -0.48 1.39 6.34
N ASP A 144 0.08 2.51 5.88
CA ASP A 144 1.14 2.56 4.87
C ASP A 144 2.37 3.36 5.34
N LEU A 145 3.51 3.12 4.70
CA LEU A 145 4.78 3.75 5.05
C LEU A 145 4.77 5.26 4.79
N ARG A 146 3.98 5.78 3.84
CA ARG A 146 3.87 7.22 3.56
C ARG A 146 3.32 7.95 4.79
N ASP A 147 2.24 7.44 5.36
CA ASP A 147 1.58 8.09 6.48
C ASP A 147 2.41 7.94 7.78
N GLU A 148 3.04 6.79 7.99
CA GLU A 148 4.03 6.59 9.08
C GLU A 148 5.20 7.60 8.97
N MET A 149 5.79 7.76 7.78
CA MET A 149 6.87 8.73 7.54
C MET A 149 6.42 10.17 7.84
N LYS A 150 5.18 10.52 7.47
CA LYS A 150 4.61 11.85 7.69
C LYS A 150 4.37 12.11 9.17
N GLU A 151 3.84 11.14 9.89
CA GLU A 151 3.61 11.23 11.34
C GLU A 151 4.93 11.36 12.10
N ARG A 152 5.90 10.50 11.81
CA ARG A 152 7.24 10.57 12.40
C ARG A 152 7.92 11.91 12.17
N ARG A 153 7.82 12.45 10.96
CA ARG A 153 8.36 13.78 10.64
C ARG A 153 7.71 14.87 11.49
N ARG A 154 6.38 14.86 11.63
CA ARG A 154 5.65 15.82 12.48
C ARG A 154 6.06 15.70 13.95
N ALA A 155 6.31 14.48 14.41
CA ALA A 155 6.75 14.20 15.77
C ALA A 155 8.26 14.42 15.99
N GLY A 156 9.04 14.80 14.96
CA GLY A 156 10.50 14.93 15.07
C GLY A 156 11.21 13.61 15.42
N ARG A 157 10.63 12.47 15.03
CA ARG A 157 11.13 11.12 15.35
C ARG A 157 11.80 10.50 14.11
N PRO A 158 13.10 10.73 13.87
CA PRO A 158 13.79 10.13 12.73
C PRO A 158 13.85 8.60 12.85
N TYR A 159 13.93 7.91 11.71
CA TYR A 159 14.20 6.47 11.70
C TYR A 159 15.62 6.19 12.14
N THR A 160 15.82 5.10 12.87
CA THR A 160 17.13 4.52 13.15
C THR A 160 17.64 3.70 11.96
N ASP A 161 18.95 3.49 11.85
CA ASP A 161 19.53 2.70 10.75
C ASP A 161 18.98 1.27 10.73
N ARG A 162 18.71 0.69 11.91
CA ARG A 162 18.08 -0.63 12.04
C ARG A 162 16.68 -0.68 11.44
N GLU A 163 15.88 0.37 11.62
CA GLU A 163 14.55 0.46 11.01
C GLU A 163 14.64 0.61 9.49
N VAL A 164 15.58 1.41 8.99
CA VAL A 164 15.79 1.55 7.53
C VAL A 164 16.25 0.22 6.93
N TRP A 165 17.21 -0.46 7.56
CA TRP A 165 17.66 -1.80 7.14
C TRP A 165 16.53 -2.82 7.15
N LYS A 166 15.69 -2.83 8.19
CA LYS A 166 14.51 -3.70 8.26
C LYS A 166 13.58 -3.48 7.07
N THR A 167 13.23 -2.22 6.78
CA THR A 167 12.32 -1.89 5.67
C THR A 167 12.95 -2.24 4.32
N ILE A 168 14.23 -1.92 4.09
CA ILE A 168 14.94 -2.30 2.85
C ILE A 168 14.93 -3.81 2.68
N ARG A 169 15.25 -4.58 3.72
CA ARG A 169 15.26 -6.04 3.69
C ARG A 169 13.89 -6.62 3.32
N GLU A 170 12.83 -6.20 4.02
CA GLU A 170 11.48 -6.72 3.83
C GLU A 170 10.92 -6.39 2.44
N VAL A 171 11.16 -5.17 1.94
CA VAL A 171 10.75 -4.78 0.59
C VAL A 171 11.63 -5.47 -0.47
N ALA A 172 12.94 -5.60 -0.25
CA ALA A 172 13.82 -6.33 -1.16
C ALA A 172 13.45 -7.83 -1.26
N ALA A 173 13.02 -8.45 -0.16
CA ALA A 173 12.50 -9.82 -0.16
C ALA A 173 11.26 -9.96 -1.05
N ALA A 174 10.30 -9.03 -0.92
CA ALA A 174 9.13 -8.97 -1.78
C ALA A 174 9.51 -8.82 -3.26
N LEU A 175 10.41 -7.88 -3.58
CA LEU A 175 10.86 -7.63 -4.93
C LEU A 175 11.61 -8.83 -5.52
N ALA A 176 12.51 -9.46 -4.76
CA ALA A 176 13.24 -10.64 -5.21
C ALA A 176 12.28 -11.78 -5.59
N TYR A 177 11.26 -12.03 -4.77
CA TYR A 177 10.21 -13.02 -5.04
C TYR A 177 9.41 -12.70 -6.31
N LEU A 178 8.95 -11.44 -6.48
CA LEU A 178 8.23 -11.02 -7.68
C LEU A 178 9.12 -11.13 -8.93
N HIS A 179 10.38 -10.71 -8.82
CA HIS A 179 11.35 -10.72 -9.90
C HIS A 179 11.67 -12.16 -10.35
N GLU A 180 11.76 -13.13 -9.44
CA GLU A 180 11.93 -14.55 -9.78
C GLU A 180 10.77 -15.05 -10.67
N LYS A 181 9.55 -14.60 -10.37
CA LYS A 181 8.34 -14.89 -11.15
C LYS A 181 8.17 -14.01 -12.40
N ARG A 182 9.19 -13.21 -12.75
CA ARG A 182 9.20 -12.27 -13.89
C ARG A 182 8.15 -11.15 -13.78
N ILE A 183 7.70 -10.85 -12.58
CA ILE A 183 6.80 -9.73 -12.28
C ILE A 183 7.67 -8.51 -11.92
N VAL A 184 7.32 -7.33 -12.42
CA VAL A 184 7.98 -6.04 -12.09
C VAL A 184 6.93 -5.15 -11.46
N HIS A 185 7.23 -4.53 -10.32
CA HIS A 185 6.26 -3.74 -9.55
C HIS A 185 5.86 -2.43 -10.27
N ARG A 186 6.86 -1.64 -10.71
CA ARG A 186 6.74 -0.39 -11.49
C ARG A 186 6.18 0.82 -10.77
N ASP A 187 5.34 0.64 -9.75
CA ASP A 187 4.80 1.75 -8.93
C ASP A 187 5.26 1.67 -7.46
N LEU A 188 6.52 1.32 -7.21
CA LEU A 188 7.02 1.23 -5.83
C LEU A 188 7.16 2.64 -5.24
N LYS A 189 6.48 2.88 -4.13
CA LYS A 189 6.49 4.14 -3.36
C LYS A 189 6.02 3.87 -1.93
N PRO A 190 6.25 4.78 -0.96
CA PRO A 190 5.85 4.56 0.44
C PRO A 190 4.36 4.26 0.62
N ALA A 191 3.49 4.81 -0.21
CA ALA A 191 2.04 4.54 -0.19
C ALA A 191 1.67 3.08 -0.52
N ASN A 192 2.53 2.36 -1.23
CA ASN A 192 2.31 0.99 -1.66
C ASN A 192 3.08 -0.01 -0.77
N ILE A 193 3.75 0.47 0.28
CA ILE A 193 4.40 -0.35 1.31
C ILE A 193 3.51 -0.31 2.55
N LEU A 194 2.66 -1.32 2.70
CA LEU A 194 1.75 -1.45 3.82
C LEU A 194 2.47 -1.99 5.06
N VAL A 195 1.88 -1.75 6.23
CA VAL A 195 2.38 -2.27 7.51
C VAL A 195 1.37 -3.30 8.04
N ALA A 196 1.78 -4.57 8.10
CA ALA A 196 0.99 -5.64 8.69
C ALA A 196 0.86 -5.47 10.22
N SER A 197 -0.08 -6.20 10.83
CA SER A 197 -0.33 -6.15 12.27
C SER A 197 0.85 -6.61 13.14
N ASP A 198 1.74 -7.43 12.59
CA ASP A 198 3.01 -7.82 13.23
C ASP A 198 4.16 -6.83 12.97
N GLY A 199 3.86 -5.70 12.31
CA GLY A 199 4.80 -4.62 12.01
C GLY A 199 5.73 -4.91 10.83
N LYS A 200 5.48 -5.95 10.03
CA LYS A 200 6.23 -6.19 8.79
C LYS A 200 5.76 -5.28 7.65
N CYS A 201 6.69 -4.89 6.80
CA CYS A 201 6.38 -4.26 5.52
C CYS A 201 5.83 -5.29 4.54
N VAL A 202 4.70 -4.96 3.91
CA VAL A 202 4.01 -5.77 2.91
C VAL A 202 3.79 -4.93 1.65
N LEU A 203 4.30 -5.42 0.53
CA LEU A 203 4.23 -4.72 -0.74
C LEU A 203 2.87 -4.95 -1.42
N ALA A 204 2.18 -3.87 -1.77
CA ALA A 204 0.83 -3.86 -2.33
C ALA A 204 0.79 -3.14 -3.70
N ASP A 205 -0.35 -3.22 -4.39
CA ASP A 205 -0.64 -2.48 -5.63
C ASP A 205 0.38 -2.71 -6.79
N PHE A 206 0.94 -3.91 -6.87
CA PHE A 206 1.72 -4.37 -8.02
C PHE A 206 0.82 -4.94 -9.13
N GLY A 207 1.27 -4.86 -10.39
CA GLY A 207 0.61 -5.49 -11.55
C GLY A 207 -0.67 -4.80 -12.05
N LEU A 208 -1.55 -4.35 -11.15
CA LEU A 208 -2.83 -3.71 -11.50
C LEU A 208 -2.67 -2.35 -12.21
N ALA A 209 -1.64 -1.58 -11.86
CA ALA A 209 -1.42 -0.25 -12.43
C ALA A 209 -1.31 -0.27 -13.96
N LYS A 210 -0.65 -1.28 -14.54
CA LYS A 210 -0.41 -1.35 -15.99
C LYS A 210 -1.66 -1.68 -16.80
N VAL A 211 -2.58 -2.45 -16.23
CA VAL A 211 -3.84 -2.81 -16.89
C VAL A 211 -4.90 -1.72 -16.69
N LEU A 212 -4.84 -1.04 -15.55
CA LEU A 212 -5.79 0.01 -15.21
C LEU A 212 -5.40 1.39 -15.77
N GLU A 213 -4.13 1.59 -16.16
CA GLU A 213 -3.66 2.74 -16.94
C GLU A 213 -4.03 2.57 -18.42
N ASP A 214 -5.27 2.94 -18.77
CA ASP A 214 -5.52 3.46 -20.11
C ASP A 214 -4.77 4.79 -20.27
N SER A 215 -4.26 5.04 -21.47
CA SER A 215 -3.36 6.14 -21.90
C SER A 215 -3.81 7.58 -21.56
N SER A 216 -4.93 7.76 -20.85
CA SER A 216 -5.61 9.02 -20.58
C SER A 216 -5.57 9.49 -19.12
N ARG A 217 -5.09 8.67 -18.16
CA ARG A 217 -5.14 9.03 -16.72
C ARG A 217 -3.82 9.57 -16.16
N MET A 218 -3.17 10.46 -16.91
CA MET A 218 -1.92 11.13 -16.53
C MET A 218 -2.01 12.12 -15.33
N SER A 219 -3.16 12.22 -14.65
CA SER A 219 -3.43 13.33 -13.72
C SER A 219 -2.98 13.13 -12.26
N THR A 220 -2.44 11.97 -11.86
CA THR A 220 -1.89 11.77 -10.49
C THR A 220 -0.35 11.89 -10.41
N ILE A 221 0.29 12.37 -11.47
CA ILE A 221 1.67 12.03 -11.81
C ILE A 221 2.64 13.18 -11.48
N LEU A 222 2.76 13.57 -10.21
CA LEU A 222 3.92 14.35 -9.74
C LEU A 222 4.60 13.69 -8.54
N GLY A 223 3.82 13.19 -7.57
CA GLY A 223 4.35 12.49 -6.40
C GLY A 223 5.03 11.16 -6.74
N THR A 224 4.41 10.38 -7.63
CA THR A 224 4.93 9.08 -8.10
C THR A 224 6.15 9.23 -9.00
N LEU A 225 6.21 10.29 -9.84
CA LEU A 225 7.34 10.51 -10.76
C LEU A 225 8.69 10.55 -10.07
N LEU A 226 8.72 11.04 -8.82
CA LEU A 226 9.96 11.21 -8.08
C LEU A 226 10.52 9.89 -7.53
N TYR A 227 9.76 8.79 -7.57
CA TYR A 227 10.22 7.43 -7.28
C TYR A 227 10.58 6.65 -8.55
N MET A 228 10.21 7.14 -9.74
CA MET A 228 10.50 6.47 -11.00
C MET A 228 11.97 6.62 -11.40
N ALA A 229 12.52 5.57 -12.00
CA ALA A 229 13.90 5.51 -12.46
C ALA A 229 14.14 6.41 -13.70
N PRO A 230 15.38 6.89 -13.93
CA PRO A 230 15.73 7.76 -15.06
C PRO A 230 15.26 7.21 -16.42
N GLU A 231 15.47 5.92 -16.67
CA GLU A 231 15.14 5.25 -17.92
C GLU A 231 13.62 5.24 -18.22
N ILE A 232 12.77 5.29 -17.19
CA ILE A 232 11.32 5.40 -17.37
C ILE A 232 10.96 6.79 -17.92
N HIS A 233 11.57 7.84 -17.38
CA HIS A 233 11.33 9.22 -17.84
C HIS A 233 11.85 9.47 -19.26
N GLN A 234 12.88 8.73 -19.67
CA GLN A 234 13.47 8.80 -21.01
C GLN A 234 12.68 7.98 -22.05
N GLY A 235 11.67 7.22 -21.62
CA GLY A 235 10.92 6.32 -22.51
C GLY A 235 11.76 5.14 -23.03
N GLU A 236 12.84 4.80 -22.32
CA GLU A 236 13.72 3.70 -22.69
C GLU A 236 13.13 2.35 -22.26
N ASN A 237 13.68 1.26 -22.83
CA ASN A 237 13.34 -0.07 -22.38
C ASN A 237 13.85 -0.27 -20.95
N TYR A 238 12.94 -0.56 -20.03
CA TYR A 238 13.25 -0.78 -18.63
C TYR A 238 13.10 -2.26 -18.23
N ASN A 239 13.75 -2.63 -17.12
CA ASN A 239 13.69 -3.97 -16.56
C ASN A 239 13.40 -3.91 -15.04
N LYS A 240 13.61 -5.02 -14.34
CA LYS A 240 13.43 -5.18 -12.89
C LYS A 240 14.19 -4.15 -12.02
N SER A 241 15.27 -3.57 -12.56
CA SER A 241 16.12 -2.54 -11.92
C SER A 241 15.38 -1.27 -11.54
N VAL A 242 14.22 -0.98 -12.14
CA VAL A 242 13.41 0.20 -11.80
C VAL A 242 12.83 0.11 -10.40
N ASP A 243 12.49 -1.10 -9.95
CA ASP A 243 11.97 -1.32 -8.61
C ASP A 243 13.08 -1.14 -7.56
N VAL A 244 14.32 -1.50 -7.90
CA VAL A 244 15.50 -1.29 -7.04
C VAL A 244 15.80 0.20 -6.90
N TRP A 245 15.73 0.97 -7.99
CA TRP A 245 15.82 2.42 -7.93
C TRP A 245 14.78 3.02 -6.97
N ALA A 246 13.52 2.64 -7.15
CA ALA A 246 12.43 3.14 -6.31
C ALA A 246 12.64 2.78 -4.83
N LEU A 247 13.15 1.59 -4.53
CA LEU A 247 13.53 1.21 -3.16
C LEU A 247 14.68 2.08 -2.63
N GLY A 248 15.66 2.42 -3.47
CA GLY A 248 16.71 3.38 -3.15
C GLY A 248 16.17 4.76 -2.79
N VAL A 249 15.16 5.25 -3.52
CA VAL A 249 14.48 6.52 -3.22
C VAL A 249 13.77 6.44 -1.86
N VAL A 250 13.08 5.33 -1.57
CA VAL A 250 12.42 5.08 -0.28
C VAL A 250 13.44 5.07 0.86
N GLY A 251 14.54 4.30 0.73
CA GLY A 251 15.59 4.23 1.73
C GLY A 251 16.26 5.58 2.00
N TYR A 252 16.55 6.34 0.93
CA TYR A 252 17.06 7.70 1.05
C TYR A 252 16.11 8.61 1.83
N GLU A 253 14.81 8.55 1.54
CA GLU A 253 13.80 9.38 2.20
C GLU A 253 13.64 9.00 3.68
N MET A 254 13.73 7.72 4.04
CA MET A 254 13.75 7.30 5.44
C MET A 254 14.97 7.86 6.19
N CYS A 255 16.13 7.88 5.54
CA CYS A 255 17.38 8.38 6.14
C CYS A 255 17.36 9.89 6.38
N THR A 256 16.86 10.66 5.41
CA THR A 256 17.02 12.12 5.38
C THR A 256 15.73 12.89 5.68
N GLY A 257 14.58 12.21 5.65
CA GLY A 257 13.27 12.85 5.66
C GLY A 257 12.98 13.62 4.37
N MET A 258 13.74 13.48 3.29
CA MET A 258 13.44 14.14 2.02
C MET A 258 13.76 13.21 0.86
N ARG A 259 13.06 13.36 -0.26
CA ARG A 259 13.43 12.62 -1.49
C ARG A 259 14.78 13.15 -2.02
N PRO A 260 15.59 12.29 -2.65
CA PRO A 260 16.89 12.69 -3.22
C PRO A 260 16.73 13.70 -4.38
N PHE A 261 15.61 13.64 -5.09
CA PHE A 261 15.31 14.50 -6.23
C PHE A 261 13.94 15.15 -6.07
N SER A 262 13.84 16.43 -6.44
CA SER A 262 12.60 17.21 -6.39
C SER A 262 11.97 17.43 -7.77
N THR A 263 12.68 17.12 -8.86
CA THR A 263 12.23 17.31 -10.24
C THR A 263 12.77 16.21 -11.17
N VAL A 264 12.09 15.97 -12.29
CA VAL A 264 12.54 15.01 -13.32
C VAL A 264 13.91 15.37 -13.89
N PRO A 265 14.23 16.64 -14.24
CA PRO A 265 15.59 17.00 -14.65
C PRO A 265 16.67 16.63 -13.62
N ALA A 266 16.40 16.79 -12.31
CA ALA A 266 17.35 16.36 -11.28
C ALA A 266 17.53 14.83 -11.24
N ILE A 267 16.48 14.06 -11.52
CA ILE A 267 16.56 12.60 -11.67
C ILE A 267 17.42 12.21 -12.87
N LEU A 268 17.45 13.01 -13.94
CA LEU A 268 18.23 12.70 -15.13
C LEU A 268 19.70 13.15 -15.02
N GLU A 269 19.95 14.33 -14.44
CA GLU A 269 21.22 15.02 -14.57
C GLU A 269 22.10 14.99 -13.30
N ARG A 270 21.52 14.79 -12.13
CA ARG A 270 22.22 14.98 -10.84
C ARG A 270 22.37 13.68 -10.07
N GLY A 271 23.46 13.55 -9.31
CA GLY A 271 23.58 12.51 -8.28
C GLY A 271 22.71 12.82 -7.06
N PRO A 272 22.32 11.80 -6.25
CA PRO A 272 21.65 12.05 -4.98
C PRO A 272 22.55 12.88 -4.04
N PRO A 273 22.00 13.82 -3.25
CA PRO A 273 22.79 14.52 -2.24
C PRO A 273 23.39 13.56 -1.18
N ALA A 274 24.40 14.02 -0.46
CA ALA A 274 25.02 13.21 0.59
C ALA A 274 24.03 12.89 1.72
N ILE A 275 24.10 11.66 2.25
CA ILE A 275 23.40 11.26 3.46
C ILE A 275 24.39 11.38 4.62
N GLU A 276 24.12 12.27 5.57
CA GLU A 276 24.97 12.51 6.74
C GLU A 276 24.49 11.72 7.96
N ASN A 277 25.41 11.41 8.89
CA ASN A 277 25.11 10.80 10.20
C ASN A 277 24.38 9.44 10.11
N ARG A 278 24.77 8.59 9.16
CA ARG A 278 24.24 7.25 8.94
C ARG A 278 25.36 6.23 8.79
N ASP A 279 25.05 4.96 9.02
CA ASP A 279 25.93 3.83 8.73
C ASP A 279 26.47 3.86 7.29
N GLY A 280 27.78 3.62 7.14
CA GLY A 280 28.45 3.68 5.85
C GLY A 280 28.01 2.57 4.89
N GLY A 281 27.66 1.39 5.41
CA GLY A 281 27.12 0.29 4.61
C GLY A 281 25.75 0.64 4.03
N LEU A 282 24.87 1.21 4.86
CA LEU A 282 23.53 1.65 4.47
C LEU A 282 23.58 2.71 3.38
N VAL A 283 24.40 3.76 3.58
CA VAL A 283 24.58 4.83 2.59
C VAL A 283 25.13 4.26 1.28
N THR A 284 26.12 3.37 1.36
CA THR A 284 26.70 2.72 0.18
C THR A 284 25.67 1.93 -0.61
N LEU A 285 24.85 1.11 0.07
CA LEU A 285 23.80 0.33 -0.60
C LEU A 285 22.74 1.24 -1.24
N ILE A 286 22.26 2.27 -0.53
CA ILE A 286 21.28 3.22 -1.07
C ILE A 286 21.82 3.90 -2.33
N PHE A 287 23.07 4.33 -2.33
CA PHE A 287 23.66 4.97 -3.51
C PHE A 287 23.86 4.02 -4.68
N ARG A 288 24.21 2.75 -4.42
CA ARG A 288 24.25 1.72 -5.48
C ARG A 288 22.86 1.45 -6.08
N MET A 289 21.80 1.46 -5.27
CA MET A 289 20.42 1.36 -5.78
C MET A 289 20.03 2.59 -6.64
N LEU A 290 20.59 3.76 -6.34
CA LEU A 290 20.37 5.03 -7.06
C LEU A 290 21.37 5.30 -8.19
N SER A 291 22.08 4.27 -8.68
CA SER A 291 22.93 4.38 -9.88
C SER A 291 22.09 4.74 -11.11
N LYS A 292 22.55 5.70 -11.92
CA LYS A 292 21.83 6.12 -13.14
C LYS A 292 21.77 5.01 -14.18
N ASP A 293 22.90 4.37 -14.47
CA ASP A 293 22.94 3.19 -15.32
C ASP A 293 22.23 2.03 -14.60
N PRO A 294 21.15 1.47 -15.18
CA PRO A 294 20.43 0.34 -14.61
C PRO A 294 21.31 -0.90 -14.33
N LYS A 295 22.43 -1.07 -15.06
CA LYS A 295 23.35 -2.21 -14.92
C LYS A 295 24.22 -2.13 -13.67
N ASP A 296 24.43 -0.93 -13.16
CA ASP A 296 25.23 -0.69 -11.95
C ASP A 296 24.40 -0.88 -10.67
N ARG A 297 23.09 -1.03 -10.79
CA ARG A 297 22.19 -1.29 -9.66
C ARG A 297 22.27 -2.78 -9.28
N PRO A 298 22.33 -3.09 -7.97
CA PRO A 298 22.23 -4.47 -7.51
C PRO A 298 20.87 -5.07 -7.89
N ALA A 299 20.80 -6.38 -8.10
CA ALA A 299 19.51 -7.07 -8.19
C ALA A 299 18.80 -7.05 -6.82
N ALA A 300 17.47 -7.14 -6.80
CA ALA A 300 16.70 -7.16 -5.55
C ALA A 300 17.16 -8.26 -4.57
N ARG A 301 17.61 -9.41 -5.08
CA ARG A 301 18.20 -10.48 -4.29
C ARG A 301 19.52 -10.08 -3.63
N GLU A 302 20.38 -9.35 -4.33
CA GLU A 302 21.66 -8.86 -3.78
C GLU A 302 21.42 -7.78 -2.72
N VAL A 303 20.39 -6.93 -2.91
CA VAL A 303 19.94 -5.96 -1.89
C VAL A 303 19.48 -6.69 -0.62
N LEU A 304 18.69 -7.75 -0.77
CA LEU A 304 18.24 -8.59 0.33
C LEU A 304 19.42 -9.20 1.09
N GLU A 305 20.32 -9.87 0.37
CA GLU A 305 21.49 -10.55 0.95
C GLU A 305 22.43 -9.57 1.67
N GLU A 306 22.57 -8.33 1.18
CA GLU A 306 23.31 -7.29 1.89
C GLU A 306 22.56 -6.86 3.15
N ALA A 307 21.27 -6.56 3.07
CA ALA A 307 20.48 -6.10 4.21
C ALA A 307 20.36 -7.14 5.34
N GLU A 308 20.45 -8.43 5.02
CA GLU A 308 20.49 -9.51 6.01
C GLU A 308 21.78 -9.56 6.84
N ARG A 309 22.88 -8.93 6.37
CA ARG A 309 24.15 -8.88 7.11
C ARG A 309 24.13 -7.86 8.27
N HIS A 310 23.13 -6.99 8.33
CA HIS A 310 23.03 -5.87 9.26
C HIS A 310 21.86 -6.02 10.26
N GLN A 311 21.57 -7.26 10.72
CA GLN A 311 20.47 -7.58 11.65
C GLN A 311 20.66 -7.09 13.09
#